data_AF-A0A8H6ZB43-F1
#
_entry.id   AF-A0A8H6ZB43-F1
#
_cell.length_a   1.000
_cell.length_b   1.000
_cell.length_c   1.000
_cell.angle_alpha   90.00
_cell.angle_beta   90.00
_cell.angle_gamma   90.00
#
_symmetry.space_group_name_H-M   'P 1'
#
loop_
_entity.id
_entity.type
_entity.pdbx_description
1 polymer ?
#
loop_
_entity_poly.entity_id
_entity_poly.type
_entity_poly.pdbx_seq_one_letter_code
_entity_poly.pdbx_strand_id
1 'polypeptide(L)'
;MQEKEDAAAAEVAAAEAEKKKHFVGILNGLQERNYSLADFMEYVFNPATQFASGFDWRWRGFFAHKRTIAKIFGYWSSKATPSTRIFIFDWAYGLVQRMVSSELRRITRSGILNKAKKTINEAFFMDYSLTGLSRTLRAMSPRAFGIFDAFSTTSRQLKAQEKAPSTNFTKKRDVLAGSAALSLLNGASQNNSYAQAVNGTYLMATGGQRQHFSILHGFGWSMSYTSIISKPSKPAPTDKAAANELDEIDEGEPTTPGKHARRNKENREAKKAKKKRKRTPGTLSLLSDACRTTARILAATGLFLVVYDNINMMVRIAEQILGRKNTQENGTCATVVPLHDAKPEDLLAMDLDESIANAAPLSIEDLEFTEAEGHSFVKT
;
A
#
# COMPACT_ATOMS: atom_id res chain seq x y z
N MET A 1 -55.30 10.79 38.92
CA MET A 1 -54.23 10.24 38.06
C MET A 1 -52.99 9.91 38.89
N GLN A 2 -52.55 10.80 39.78
CA GLN A 2 -51.45 10.57 40.74
C GLN A 2 -51.53 9.22 41.49
N GLU A 3 -52.67 8.89 42.13
CA GLU A 3 -52.82 7.63 42.88
C GLU A 3 -52.71 6.36 42.03
N LYS A 4 -53.06 6.43 40.73
CA LYS A 4 -52.90 5.28 39.82
C LYS A 4 -51.45 5.12 39.36
N GLU A 5 -50.69 6.22 39.26
CA GLU A 5 -49.25 6.17 38.98
C GLU A 5 -48.46 5.66 40.20
N ASP A 6 -48.84 6.08 41.41
CA ASP A 6 -48.22 5.62 42.65
C ASP A 6 -48.48 4.14 42.94
N ALA A 7 -49.69 3.64 42.68
CA ALA A 7 -50.01 2.22 42.81
C ALA A 7 -49.26 1.35 41.79
N ALA A 8 -49.12 1.80 40.54
CA ALA A 8 -48.35 1.11 39.51
C ALA A 8 -46.85 1.10 39.82
N ALA A 9 -46.31 2.18 40.39
CA ALA A 9 -44.91 2.23 40.82
C ALA A 9 -44.63 1.26 41.99
N ALA A 10 -45.57 1.14 42.94
CA ALA A 10 -45.45 0.19 44.04
C ALA A 10 -45.47 -1.27 43.58
N GLU A 11 -46.32 -1.61 42.60
CA GLU A 11 -46.38 -2.96 42.03
C GLU A 11 -45.09 -3.34 41.30
N VAL A 12 -44.52 -2.43 40.50
CA VAL A 12 -43.23 -2.64 39.83
C VAL A 12 -42.10 -2.83 40.85
N ALA A 13 -42.08 -2.03 41.92
CA ALA A 13 -41.06 -2.16 42.98
C ALA A 13 -41.16 -3.50 43.73
N ALA A 14 -42.37 -3.99 44.00
CA ALA A 14 -42.59 -5.28 44.63
C ALA A 14 -42.10 -6.44 43.73
N ALA A 15 -42.42 -6.40 42.44
CA ALA A 15 -41.96 -7.39 41.47
C ALA A 15 -40.42 -7.39 41.32
N GLU A 16 -39.79 -6.22 41.37
CA GLU A 16 -38.32 -6.11 41.35
C GLU A 16 -37.68 -6.69 42.64
N ALA A 17 -38.31 -6.48 43.80
CA ALA A 17 -37.84 -7.02 45.07
C ALA A 17 -37.93 -8.56 45.10
N GLU A 18 -39.04 -9.13 44.62
CA GLU A 18 -39.20 -10.57 44.51
C GLU A 18 -38.16 -11.19 43.57
N LYS A 19 -37.97 -10.58 42.40
CA LYS A 19 -36.95 -10.99 41.43
C LYS A 19 -35.54 -10.96 42.03
N LYS A 20 -35.22 -9.92 42.81
CA LYS A 20 -33.95 -9.81 43.52
C LYS A 20 -33.78 -10.93 44.53
N LYS A 21 -34.82 -11.24 45.32
CA LYS A 21 -34.80 -12.35 46.30
C LYS A 21 -34.55 -13.69 45.61
N HIS A 22 -35.20 -13.92 44.47
CA HIS A 22 -34.99 -15.15 43.69
C HIS A 22 -33.54 -15.28 43.19
N PHE A 23 -32.96 -14.21 42.63
CA PHE A 23 -31.57 -14.25 42.17
C PHE A 23 -30.56 -14.46 43.30
N VAL A 24 -30.78 -13.85 44.47
CA VAL A 24 -29.93 -14.10 45.65
C VAL A 24 -30.02 -15.55 46.09
N GLY A 25 -31.21 -16.16 46.07
CA GLY A 25 -31.39 -17.58 46.34
C GLY A 25 -30.58 -18.48 45.40
N ILE A 26 -30.59 -18.19 44.10
CA ILE A 26 -29.78 -18.93 43.11
C ILE A 26 -28.28 -18.78 43.41
N LEU A 27 -27.81 -17.57 43.69
CA LEU A 27 -26.38 -17.32 43.98
C LEU A 27 -25.92 -18.05 45.25
N ASN A 28 -26.76 -18.06 46.30
CA ASN A 28 -26.47 -18.80 47.52
C ASN A 28 -26.43 -20.32 47.27
N GLY A 29 -27.35 -20.85 46.48
CA GLY A 29 -27.36 -22.28 46.12
C GLY A 29 -26.13 -22.70 45.29
N LEU A 30 -25.58 -21.81 44.47
CA LEU A 30 -24.30 -22.04 43.79
C LEU A 30 -23.15 -22.09 44.80
N GLN A 31 -23.12 -21.14 45.73
CA GLN A 31 -22.09 -21.04 46.76
C GLN A 31 -22.10 -22.25 47.71
N GLU A 32 -23.27 -22.73 48.14
CA GLU A 32 -23.43 -23.93 48.98
C GLU A 32 -22.83 -25.19 48.33
N ARG A 33 -22.80 -25.23 47.00
CA ARG A 33 -22.24 -26.33 46.21
C ARG A 33 -20.79 -26.10 45.77
N ASN A 34 -20.14 -25.04 46.27
CA ASN A 34 -18.79 -24.60 45.89
C ASN A 34 -18.63 -24.32 44.39
N TYR A 35 -19.69 -23.90 43.70
CA TYR A 35 -19.60 -23.43 42.32
C TYR A 35 -19.51 -21.91 42.29
N SER A 36 -18.59 -21.37 41.49
CA SER A 36 -18.53 -19.93 41.26
C SER A 36 -19.55 -19.50 40.20
N LEU A 37 -19.91 -18.21 40.20
CA LEU A 37 -20.69 -17.63 39.12
C LEU A 37 -19.95 -17.75 37.77
N ALA A 38 -18.61 -17.75 37.77
CA ALA A 38 -17.81 -17.93 36.57
C ALA A 38 -17.99 -19.33 35.98
N ASP A 39 -17.97 -20.38 36.81
CA ASP A 39 -18.19 -21.77 36.38
C ASP A 39 -19.60 -21.96 35.79
N PHE A 40 -20.61 -21.34 36.43
CA PHE A 40 -21.97 -21.35 35.90
C PHE A 40 -22.06 -20.67 34.54
N MET A 41 -21.43 -19.49 34.39
CA MET A 41 -21.39 -18.78 33.11
C MET A 41 -20.60 -19.56 32.06
N GLU A 42 -19.49 -20.18 32.42
CA GLU A 42 -18.73 -21.05 31.51
C GLU A 42 -19.57 -22.22 31.02
N TYR A 43 -20.27 -22.91 31.92
CA TYR A 43 -21.18 -24.01 31.54
C TYR A 43 -22.27 -23.55 30.56
N VAL A 44 -22.88 -22.38 30.80
CA VAL A 44 -23.93 -21.81 29.95
C VAL A 44 -23.38 -21.39 28.57
N PHE A 45 -22.23 -20.73 28.53
CA PHE A 45 -21.66 -20.18 27.29
C PHE A 45 -20.71 -21.12 26.55
N ASN A 46 -20.32 -22.25 27.13
CA ASN A 46 -19.48 -23.25 26.46
C ASN A 46 -20.23 -23.84 25.25
N PRO A 47 -19.73 -23.66 24.01
CA PRO A 47 -20.42 -24.11 22.81
C PRO A 47 -20.64 -25.63 22.74
N ALA A 48 -19.83 -26.42 23.46
CA ALA A 48 -19.91 -27.87 23.49
C ALA A 48 -21.09 -28.38 24.33
N THR A 49 -21.58 -27.60 25.30
CA THR A 49 -22.72 -27.99 26.13
C THR A 49 -23.99 -28.00 25.28
N GLN A 50 -24.70 -29.13 25.25
CA GLN A 50 -26.04 -29.22 24.64
C GLN A 50 -27.09 -29.15 25.73
N PHE A 51 -28.04 -28.21 25.62
CA PHE A 51 -29.14 -28.10 26.58
C PHE A 51 -30.25 -29.10 26.20
N ALA A 52 -30.56 -30.02 27.11
CA ALA A 52 -31.58 -31.05 26.91
C ALA A 52 -32.98 -30.47 26.63
N SER A 53 -33.27 -29.25 27.07
CA SER A 53 -34.58 -28.62 26.94
C SER A 53 -34.88 -28.01 25.57
N GLY A 54 -33.96 -28.10 24.60
CA GLY A 54 -34.10 -27.48 23.27
C GLY A 54 -34.18 -25.94 23.30
N PHE A 55 -34.12 -25.34 24.48
CA PHE A 55 -34.15 -23.89 24.68
C PHE A 55 -32.74 -23.32 24.59
N ASP A 56 -32.52 -22.42 23.63
CA ASP A 56 -31.26 -21.73 23.46
C ASP A 56 -31.08 -20.62 24.51
N TRP A 57 -30.58 -21.01 25.69
CA TRP A 57 -30.28 -20.10 26.79
C TRP A 57 -29.26 -19.03 26.41
N ARG A 58 -28.35 -19.30 25.47
CA ARG A 58 -27.32 -18.34 25.06
C ARG A 58 -27.96 -17.22 24.26
N TRP A 59 -28.66 -17.56 23.18
CA TRP A 59 -29.27 -16.55 22.33
C TRP A 59 -30.53 -15.97 22.94
N ARG A 60 -31.54 -16.80 23.23
CA ARG A 60 -32.85 -16.33 23.71
C ARG A 60 -32.80 -15.83 25.15
N GLY A 61 -32.02 -16.49 26.01
CA GLY A 61 -31.93 -16.14 27.43
C GLY A 61 -31.01 -14.96 27.74
N PHE A 62 -29.93 -14.78 26.97
CA PHE A 62 -28.95 -13.72 27.21
C PHE A 62 -28.85 -12.72 26.05
N PHE A 63 -28.40 -13.16 24.87
CA PHE A 63 -28.08 -12.25 23.74
C PHE A 63 -29.28 -11.53 23.10
N ALA A 64 -30.50 -12.06 23.26
CA ALA A 64 -31.73 -11.39 22.83
C ALA A 64 -31.94 -10.06 23.57
N HIS A 65 -31.45 -9.96 24.81
CA HIS A 65 -31.59 -8.78 25.66
C HIS A 65 -30.41 -7.80 25.49
N LYS A 66 -30.22 -7.28 24.28
CA LYS A 66 -29.10 -6.39 23.91
C LYS A 66 -28.85 -5.23 24.90
N ARG A 67 -29.91 -4.59 25.40
CA ARG A 67 -29.81 -3.48 26.36
C ARG A 67 -29.23 -3.92 27.70
N THR A 68 -29.65 -5.08 28.21
CA THR A 68 -29.16 -5.63 29.48
C THR A 68 -27.69 -5.99 29.37
N ILE A 69 -27.28 -6.61 28.27
CA ILE A 69 -25.87 -6.94 28.01
C ILE A 69 -25.02 -5.66 27.95
N ALA A 70 -25.48 -4.64 27.23
CA ALA A 70 -24.78 -3.37 27.17
C ALA A 70 -24.61 -2.74 28.56
N LYS A 71 -25.62 -2.84 29.44
CA LYS A 71 -25.51 -2.41 30.85
C LYS A 71 -24.48 -3.24 31.62
N ILE A 72 -24.50 -4.57 31.48
CA ILE A 72 -23.53 -5.47 32.12
C ILE A 72 -22.10 -5.11 31.72
N PHE A 73 -21.82 -4.99 30.41
CA PHE A 73 -20.51 -4.56 29.91
C PHE A 73 -20.17 -3.12 30.34
N GLY A 74 -21.16 -2.25 30.46
CA GLY A 74 -21.00 -0.91 31.03
C GLY A 74 -20.56 -0.96 32.49
N TYR A 75 -21.16 -1.83 33.32
CA TYR A 75 -20.75 -2.01 34.71
C TYR A 75 -19.32 -2.54 34.80
N TRP A 76 -18.98 -3.50 33.94
CA TRP A 76 -17.65 -4.10 33.89
C TRP A 76 -16.55 -3.13 33.42
N SER A 77 -16.87 -2.21 32.52
CA SER A 77 -15.91 -1.24 31.98
C SER A 77 -15.77 0.03 32.84
N SER A 78 -16.84 0.48 33.51
CA SER A 78 -16.84 1.77 34.23
C SER A 78 -16.75 1.66 35.75
N LYS A 79 -17.50 0.73 36.38
CA LYS A 79 -17.69 0.66 37.84
C LYS A 79 -16.99 -0.53 38.50
N ALA A 80 -16.31 -1.38 37.74
CA ALA A 80 -15.58 -2.53 38.25
C ALA A 80 -14.24 -2.15 38.90
N THR A 81 -13.66 -3.11 39.63
CA THR A 81 -12.32 -2.96 40.21
C THR A 81 -11.28 -2.72 39.11
N PRO A 82 -10.17 -2.01 39.39
CA PRO A 82 -9.12 -1.74 38.42
C PRO A 82 -8.61 -3.01 37.72
N SER A 83 -8.39 -4.10 38.46
CA SER A 83 -7.90 -5.38 37.91
C SER A 83 -8.90 -6.00 36.92
N THR A 84 -10.20 -5.99 37.25
CA THR A 84 -11.23 -6.50 36.33
C THR A 84 -11.31 -5.66 35.06
N ARG A 85 -11.16 -4.33 35.16
CA ARG A 85 -11.16 -3.45 33.98
C ARG A 85 -9.98 -3.75 33.07
N ILE A 86 -8.76 -3.90 33.61
CA ILE A 86 -7.57 -4.25 32.84
C ILE A 86 -7.78 -5.57 32.10
N PHE A 87 -8.21 -6.62 32.80
CA PHE A 87 -8.48 -7.93 32.19
C PHE A 87 -9.47 -7.85 31.02
N ILE A 88 -10.56 -7.10 31.20
CA ILE A 88 -11.60 -6.96 30.17
C ILE A 88 -11.09 -6.13 28.98
N PHE A 89 -10.33 -5.07 29.22
CA PHE A 89 -9.73 -4.28 28.15
C PHE A 89 -8.69 -5.09 27.38
N ASP A 90 -7.85 -5.88 28.05
CA ASP A 90 -6.87 -6.74 27.40
C ASP A 90 -7.56 -7.81 26.53
N TRP A 91 -8.62 -8.42 27.05
CA TRP A 91 -9.43 -9.37 26.29
C TRP A 91 -10.08 -8.70 25.06
N ALA A 92 -10.68 -7.52 25.24
CA ALA A 92 -11.31 -6.77 24.15
C ALA A 92 -10.29 -6.32 23.10
N TYR A 93 -9.11 -5.88 23.54
CA TYR A 93 -7.99 -5.52 22.67
C TYR A 93 -7.53 -6.73 21.85
N GLY A 94 -7.34 -7.90 22.49
CA GLY A 94 -7.00 -9.14 21.80
C GLY A 94 -8.06 -9.58 20.78
N LEU A 95 -9.34 -9.35 21.08
CA LEU A 95 -10.43 -9.59 20.12
C LEU A 95 -10.32 -8.66 18.90
N VAL A 96 -10.13 -7.35 19.12
CA VAL A 96 -9.94 -6.35 18.05
C VAL A 96 -8.71 -6.69 17.20
N GLN A 97 -7.58 -7.04 17.83
CA GLN A 97 -6.37 -7.46 17.12
C GLN A 97 -6.62 -8.67 16.22
N ARG A 98 -7.35 -9.69 16.68
CA ARG A 98 -7.70 -10.86 15.85
C ARG A 98 -8.59 -10.47 14.67
N MET A 99 -9.57 -9.60 14.88
CA MET A 99 -10.44 -9.09 13.82
C MET A 99 -9.65 -8.31 12.76
N VAL A 100 -8.82 -7.34 13.17
CA VAL A 100 -7.98 -6.55 12.26
C VAL A 100 -6.97 -7.44 11.54
N SER A 101 -6.34 -8.40 12.25
CA SER A 101 -5.43 -9.37 11.64
C SER A 101 -6.11 -10.23 10.57
N SER A 102 -7.38 -10.60 10.77
CA SER A 102 -8.15 -11.34 9.77
C SER A 102 -8.41 -10.52 8.50
N GLU A 103 -8.71 -9.23 8.66
CA GLU A 103 -8.91 -8.29 7.56
C GLU A 103 -7.60 -8.05 6.78
N LEU A 104 -6.49 -7.84 7.50
CA LEU A 104 -5.14 -7.76 6.93
C LEU A 104 -4.82 -9.01 6.08
N ARG A 105 -5.01 -10.22 6.63
CA ARG A 105 -4.77 -11.46 5.90
C ARG A 105 -5.68 -11.60 4.68
N ARG A 106 -6.91 -11.08 4.74
CA ARG A 106 -7.83 -11.06 3.60
C ARG A 106 -7.31 -10.14 2.48
N ILE A 107 -6.82 -8.95 2.83
CA ILE A 107 -6.23 -8.00 1.87
C ILE A 107 -4.95 -8.58 1.24
N THR A 108 -4.04 -9.13 2.05
CA THR A 108 -2.80 -9.72 1.51
C THR A 108 -3.09 -10.92 0.60
N ARG A 109 -4.09 -11.74 0.95
CA ARG A 109 -4.50 -12.89 0.12
C ARG A 109 -5.14 -12.48 -1.20
N SER A 110 -5.94 -11.41 -1.24
CA SER A 110 -6.52 -10.93 -2.50
C SER A 110 -5.45 -10.50 -3.50
N GLY A 111 -4.26 -10.11 -3.03
CA GLY A 111 -3.15 -9.74 -3.89
C GLY A 111 -3.35 -8.40 -4.60
N ILE A 112 -4.36 -7.61 -4.20
CA ILE A 112 -4.64 -6.29 -4.80
C ILE A 112 -3.44 -5.34 -4.68
N LEU A 113 -2.67 -5.44 -3.58
CA LEU A 113 -1.45 -4.68 -3.33
C LEU A 113 -0.18 -5.40 -3.76
N ASN A 114 -0.30 -6.60 -4.34
CA ASN A 114 0.87 -7.41 -4.65
C ASN A 114 1.48 -7.00 -5.99
N LYS A 115 2.63 -6.29 -5.94
CA LYS A 115 3.38 -5.90 -7.13
C LYS A 115 3.73 -7.10 -8.01
N ALA A 116 4.14 -8.22 -7.43
CA ALA A 116 4.59 -9.39 -8.18
C ALA A 116 3.45 -10.09 -8.95
N LYS A 117 2.19 -9.86 -8.58
CA LYS A 117 1.01 -10.37 -9.29
C LYS A 117 0.50 -9.44 -10.39
N LYS A 118 1.11 -8.26 -10.54
CA LYS A 118 0.72 -7.26 -11.53
C LYS A 118 1.81 -7.16 -12.61
N THR A 119 1.39 -7.08 -13.86
CA THR A 119 2.28 -6.75 -14.98
C THR A 119 2.66 -5.28 -14.86
N ILE A 120 3.96 -4.97 -14.88
CA ILE A 120 4.45 -3.59 -14.80
C ILE A 120 4.54 -3.05 -16.24
N ASN A 121 3.52 -2.29 -16.62
CA ASN A 121 3.39 -1.61 -17.91
C ASN A 121 2.83 -0.20 -17.68
N GLU A 122 2.44 0.54 -18.72
CA GLU A 122 1.85 1.88 -18.58
C GLU A 122 0.59 1.88 -17.70
N ALA A 123 -0.34 0.95 -17.95
CA ALA A 123 -1.57 0.81 -17.18
C ALA A 123 -1.31 0.62 -15.67
N PHE A 124 -0.24 -0.09 -15.30
CA PHE A 124 0.16 -0.26 -13.88
C PHE A 124 0.28 1.08 -13.13
N PHE A 125 0.78 2.13 -13.81
CA PHE A 125 0.96 3.46 -13.26
C PHE A 125 -0.27 4.35 -13.50
N MET A 126 -0.90 4.28 -14.67
CA MET A 126 -2.05 5.11 -15.01
C MET A 126 -3.32 4.73 -14.23
N ASP A 127 -3.51 3.44 -13.94
CA ASP A 127 -4.64 2.95 -13.14
C ASP A 127 -4.47 3.23 -11.63
N TYR A 128 -3.30 3.71 -11.22
CA TYR A 128 -3.03 3.97 -9.81
C TYR A 128 -3.85 5.18 -9.32
N SER A 129 -4.86 4.88 -8.50
CA SER A 129 -5.63 5.90 -7.79
C SER A 129 -5.56 5.64 -6.29
N LEU A 130 -4.92 6.54 -5.54
CA LEU A 130 -4.88 6.44 -4.08
C LEU A 130 -6.29 6.49 -3.48
N THR A 131 -7.17 7.32 -4.03
CA THR A 131 -8.58 7.40 -3.61
C THR A 131 -9.33 6.09 -3.89
N GLY A 132 -9.17 5.52 -5.09
CA GLY A 132 -9.78 4.24 -5.46
C GLY A 132 -9.28 3.09 -4.59
N LEU A 133 -7.97 3.07 -4.31
CA LEU A 133 -7.35 2.07 -3.45
C LEU A 133 -7.83 2.20 -2.00
N SER A 134 -7.89 3.43 -1.49
CA SER A 134 -8.40 3.72 -0.13
C SER A 134 -9.84 3.25 0.03
N ARG A 135 -10.70 3.50 -0.96
CA ARG A 135 -12.10 3.02 -0.96
C ARG A 135 -12.17 1.49 -0.93
N THR A 136 -11.36 0.84 -1.75
CA THR A 136 -11.30 -0.63 -1.82
C THR A 136 -10.81 -1.24 -0.51
N LEU A 137 -9.75 -0.68 0.07
CA LEU A 137 -9.24 -1.10 1.38
C LEU A 137 -10.28 -0.90 2.48
N ARG A 138 -10.99 0.22 2.49
CA ARG A 138 -12.05 0.47 3.47
C ARG A 138 -13.18 -0.55 3.39
N ALA A 139 -13.59 -0.93 2.18
CA ALA A 139 -14.57 -2.00 1.97
C ALA A 139 -14.05 -3.37 2.46
N MET A 140 -12.74 -3.63 2.29
CA MET A 140 -12.10 -4.88 2.70
C MET A 140 -11.69 -4.94 4.17
N SER A 141 -11.62 -3.82 4.89
CA SER A 141 -11.24 -3.77 6.30
C SER A 141 -12.03 -2.72 7.08
N PRO A 142 -13.37 -2.86 7.18
CA PRO A 142 -14.21 -1.85 7.81
C PRO A 142 -13.88 -1.64 9.28
N ARG A 143 -13.44 -2.68 10.00
CA ARG A 143 -13.13 -2.57 11.43
C ARG A 143 -11.83 -1.80 11.66
N ALA A 144 -10.79 -2.10 10.88
CA ALA A 144 -9.53 -1.35 10.95
C ALA A 144 -9.73 0.14 10.61
N PHE A 145 -10.49 0.44 9.55
CA PHE A 145 -10.79 1.82 9.20
C PHE A 145 -11.69 2.52 10.23
N GLY A 146 -12.60 1.82 10.90
CA GLY A 146 -13.35 2.38 12.03
C GLY A 146 -12.45 2.84 13.17
N ILE A 147 -11.33 2.14 13.41
CA ILE A 147 -10.31 2.56 14.38
C ILE A 147 -9.56 3.80 13.86
N PHE A 148 -9.13 3.81 12.60
CA PHE A 148 -8.48 4.98 11.99
C PHE A 148 -9.39 6.22 11.97
N ASP A 149 -10.68 6.02 11.76
CA ASP A 149 -11.69 7.08 11.84
C ASP A 149 -11.78 7.64 13.26
N ALA A 150 -11.77 6.78 14.29
CA ALA A 150 -11.77 7.22 15.67
C ALA A 150 -10.52 8.03 16.05
N PHE A 151 -9.35 7.73 15.44
CA PHE A 151 -8.13 8.54 15.61
C PHE A 151 -8.13 9.84 14.82
N SER A 152 -8.80 9.88 13.67
CA SER A 152 -8.76 11.02 12.73
C SER A 152 -9.97 11.95 12.83
N THR A 153 -10.97 11.60 13.64
CA THR A 153 -12.19 12.39 13.82
C THR A 153 -12.44 12.74 15.28
N THR A 154 -12.88 13.98 15.50
CA THR A 154 -13.37 14.45 16.79
C THR A 154 -14.90 14.43 16.84
N SER A 155 -15.48 14.31 18.03
CA SER A 155 -16.94 14.35 18.21
C SER A 155 -17.58 15.63 17.64
N ARG A 156 -16.85 16.76 17.65
CA ARG A 156 -17.29 18.02 17.05
C ARG A 156 -17.36 17.92 15.52
N GLN A 157 -16.35 17.30 14.89
CA GLN A 157 -16.34 17.09 13.44
C GLN A 157 -17.43 16.13 12.98
N LEU A 158 -17.73 15.08 13.75
CA LEU A 158 -18.85 14.18 13.44
C LEU A 158 -20.20 14.92 13.44
N LYS A 159 -20.46 15.73 14.48
CA LYS A 159 -21.68 16.57 14.54
C LYS A 159 -21.74 17.60 13.42
N ALA A 160 -20.60 18.14 13.00
CA ALA A 160 -20.54 19.08 11.88
C ALA A 160 -20.82 18.38 10.53
N GLN A 161 -20.34 17.15 10.35
CA GLN A 161 -20.62 16.33 9.16
C GLN A 161 -22.11 15.97 9.03
N GLU A 162 -22.78 15.67 10.15
CA GLU A 162 -24.23 15.42 10.16
C GLU A 162 -25.03 16.63 9.67
N LYS A 163 -24.57 17.84 9.98
CA LYS A 163 -25.24 19.10 9.60
C LYS A 163 -24.90 19.56 8.18
N ALA A 164 -23.66 19.34 7.74
CA ALA A 164 -23.19 19.72 6.40
C ALA A 164 -22.12 18.74 5.92
N PRO A 165 -22.48 17.76 5.06
CA PRO A 165 -21.52 16.80 4.54
C PRO A 165 -20.56 17.49 3.55
N SER A 166 -19.48 18.07 4.09
CA SER A 166 -18.34 18.54 3.32
C SER A 166 -17.68 17.36 2.59
N THR A 167 -17.85 17.31 1.28
CA THR A 167 -17.29 16.26 0.42
C THR A 167 -15.77 16.32 0.35
N ASN A 168 -15.17 17.51 0.52
CA ASN A 168 -13.72 17.66 0.42
C ASN A 168 -12.98 17.19 1.67
N PHE A 169 -13.51 17.46 2.87
CA PHE A 169 -12.87 17.00 4.11
C PHE A 169 -12.92 15.48 4.24
N THR A 170 -14.07 14.87 3.93
CA THR A 170 -14.27 13.41 3.95
C THR A 170 -13.31 12.72 2.96
N LYS A 171 -13.22 13.22 1.71
CA LYS A 171 -12.26 12.72 0.72
C LYS A 171 -10.82 12.79 1.22
N LYS A 172 -10.38 13.93 1.77
CA LYS A 172 -9.01 14.10 2.30
C LYS A 172 -8.73 13.13 3.46
N ARG A 173 -9.65 13.01 4.41
CA ARG A 173 -9.53 12.06 5.53
C ARG A 173 -9.42 10.63 5.02
N ASP A 174 -10.25 10.24 4.07
CA ASP A 174 -10.28 8.88 3.56
C ASP A 174 -8.98 8.52 2.83
N VAL A 175 -8.40 9.48 2.09
CA VAL A 175 -7.08 9.36 1.47
C VAL A 175 -5.97 9.25 2.51
N LEU A 176 -6.02 10.05 3.59
CA LEU A 176 -5.04 9.98 4.68
C LEU A 176 -5.09 8.63 5.40
N ALA A 177 -6.29 8.16 5.78
CA ALA A 177 -6.48 6.86 6.41
C ALA A 177 -6.03 5.72 5.48
N GLY A 178 -6.32 5.83 4.18
CA GLY A 178 -5.87 4.86 3.18
C GLY A 178 -4.35 4.84 3.01
N SER A 179 -3.69 6.01 2.99
CA SER A 179 -2.23 6.10 2.95
C SER A 179 -1.59 5.48 4.18
N ALA A 180 -2.11 5.76 5.38
CA ALA A 180 -1.62 5.15 6.62
C ALA A 180 -1.81 3.62 6.61
N ALA A 181 -2.98 3.14 6.15
CA ALA A 181 -3.25 1.73 5.98
C ALA A 181 -2.24 1.06 5.03
N LEU A 182 -1.94 1.69 3.88
CA LEU A 182 -0.97 1.17 2.91
C LEU A 182 0.43 1.01 3.51
N SER A 183 0.90 1.98 4.30
CA SER A 183 2.18 1.88 5.01
C SER A 183 2.21 0.69 5.99
N LEU A 184 1.14 0.53 6.78
CA LEU A 184 1.03 -0.58 7.74
C LEU A 184 0.92 -1.94 7.04
N LEU A 185 0.16 -2.02 5.93
CA LEU A 185 -0.01 -3.25 5.14
C LEU A 185 1.30 -3.70 4.49
N ASN A 186 2.15 -2.76 4.07
CA ASN A 186 3.48 -3.04 3.55
C ASN A 186 4.45 -3.48 4.67
N GLY A 187 4.35 -2.88 5.86
CA GLY A 187 5.08 -3.33 7.05
C GLY A 187 4.71 -4.77 7.46
N ALA A 188 3.43 -5.12 7.36
CA ALA A 188 2.94 -6.47 7.65
C ALA A 188 3.34 -7.50 6.58
N SER A 189 3.52 -7.09 5.32
CA SER A 189 4.00 -7.95 4.24
C SER A 189 4.71 -7.15 3.15
N GLN A 190 5.98 -7.46 2.91
CA GLN A 190 6.78 -6.86 1.82
C GLN A 190 6.20 -7.10 0.42
N ASN A 191 5.31 -8.10 0.29
CA ASN A 191 4.62 -8.38 -0.96
C ASN A 191 3.57 -7.30 -1.28
N ASN A 192 3.02 -6.60 -0.28
CA ASN A 192 2.03 -5.53 -0.44
C ASN A 192 2.67 -4.20 -0.85
N SER A 193 3.50 -4.22 -1.90
CA SER A 193 4.35 -3.11 -2.33
C SER A 193 3.88 -2.38 -3.59
N TYR A 194 2.66 -2.64 -4.07
CA TYR A 194 2.12 -2.00 -5.29
C TYR A 194 2.15 -0.47 -5.23
N ALA A 195 1.51 0.12 -4.21
CA ALA A 195 1.44 1.57 -4.06
C ALA A 195 2.84 2.19 -3.87
N GLN A 196 3.69 1.53 -3.08
CA GLN A 196 5.07 1.95 -2.84
C GLN A 196 5.93 1.90 -4.10
N ALA A 197 5.68 0.93 -4.98
CA ALA A 197 6.37 0.82 -6.26
C ALA A 197 5.99 1.97 -7.20
N VAL A 198 4.70 2.32 -7.26
CA VAL A 198 4.22 3.46 -8.06
C VAL A 198 4.76 4.77 -7.50
N ASN A 199 4.55 5.04 -6.20
CA ASN A 199 5.03 6.25 -5.53
C ASN A 199 6.55 6.39 -5.66
N GLY A 200 7.30 5.30 -5.49
CA GLY A 200 8.75 5.31 -5.61
C GLY A 200 9.24 5.58 -7.03
N THR A 201 8.53 5.07 -8.04
CA THR A 201 8.88 5.36 -9.45
C THR A 201 8.57 6.81 -9.79
N TYR A 202 7.42 7.34 -9.33
CA TYR A 202 7.08 8.76 -9.49
C TYR A 202 8.11 9.66 -8.81
N LEU A 203 8.50 9.34 -7.56
CA LEU A 203 9.54 10.06 -6.84
C LEU A 203 10.87 10.09 -7.60
N MET A 204 11.23 9.00 -8.28
CA MET A 204 12.43 8.97 -9.11
C MET A 204 12.29 9.85 -10.34
N ALA A 205 11.15 9.77 -11.03
CA ALA A 205 10.86 10.56 -12.22
C ALA A 205 10.91 12.07 -11.92
N THR A 206 10.49 12.49 -10.72
CA THR A 206 10.59 13.88 -10.26
C THR A 206 11.98 14.28 -9.74
N GLY A 207 13.02 13.46 -9.95
CA GLY A 207 14.40 13.77 -9.53
C GLY A 207 14.68 13.51 -8.04
N GLY A 208 13.92 12.63 -7.39
CA GLY A 208 14.12 12.28 -5.99
C GLY A 208 15.49 11.66 -5.72
N GLN A 209 16.22 12.23 -4.76
CA GLN A 209 17.54 11.73 -4.36
C GLN A 209 17.47 10.47 -3.49
N ARG A 210 18.58 9.74 -3.38
CA ARG A 210 18.68 8.50 -2.56
C ARG A 210 18.26 8.72 -1.09
N GLN A 211 18.50 9.90 -0.54
CA GLN A 211 18.10 10.23 0.83
C GLN A 211 16.57 10.28 0.98
N HIS A 212 15.85 10.89 0.02
CA HIS A 212 14.38 10.88 0.01
C HIS A 212 13.83 9.46 -0.02
N PHE A 213 14.43 8.57 -0.83
CA PHE A 213 14.07 7.16 -0.82
C PHE A 213 14.32 6.49 0.52
N SER A 214 15.45 6.76 1.18
CA SER A 214 15.73 6.18 2.50
C SER A 214 14.67 6.59 3.53
N ILE A 215 14.32 7.87 3.57
CA ILE A 215 13.34 8.42 4.51
C ILE A 215 11.93 7.90 4.20
N LEU A 216 11.47 8.03 2.94
CA LEU A 216 10.13 7.63 2.53
C LEU A 216 9.93 6.11 2.51
N HIS A 217 11.00 5.34 2.33
CA HIS A 217 10.97 3.90 2.53
C HIS A 217 10.79 3.54 4.01
N GLY A 218 11.47 4.24 4.92
CA GLY A 218 11.27 4.09 6.36
C GLY A 218 9.82 4.36 6.79
N PHE A 219 9.15 5.34 6.16
CA PHE A 219 7.72 5.61 6.38
C PHE A 219 6.77 4.63 5.67
N GLY A 220 7.28 3.66 4.90
CA GLY A 220 6.48 2.72 4.13
C GLY A 220 5.73 3.34 2.95
N TRP A 221 6.13 4.55 2.52
CA TRP A 221 5.49 5.29 1.43
C TRP A 221 6.08 4.95 0.05
N SER A 222 7.35 4.55 0.03
CA SER A 222 8.12 4.19 -1.17
C SER A 222 8.88 2.87 -0.98
N MET A 223 9.28 2.25 -2.09
CA MET A 223 10.26 1.16 -2.06
C MET A 223 11.67 1.71 -1.87
N SER A 224 12.63 0.85 -1.50
CA SER A 224 14.03 1.26 -1.47
C SER A 224 14.50 1.66 -2.87
N TYR A 225 15.41 2.63 -2.95
CA TYR A 225 16.00 3.09 -4.22
C TYR A 225 16.51 1.92 -5.07
N THR A 226 17.22 0.98 -4.46
CA THR A 226 17.77 -0.21 -5.12
C THR A 226 16.68 -1.15 -5.66
N SER A 227 15.51 -1.24 -5.02
CA SER A 227 14.40 -2.04 -5.51
C SER A 227 13.72 -1.43 -6.74
N ILE A 228 13.97 -0.16 -7.04
CA ILE A 228 13.37 0.52 -8.19
C ILE A 228 14.35 0.52 -9.37
N ILE A 229 15.64 0.82 -9.14
CA ILE A 229 16.66 0.88 -10.20
C ILE A 229 17.38 -0.44 -10.50
N SER A 230 17.11 -1.51 -9.75
CA SER A 230 17.87 -2.76 -9.90
C SER A 230 17.76 -3.29 -11.33
N LYS A 231 18.91 -3.55 -11.95
CA LYS A 231 18.96 -4.23 -13.25
C LYS A 231 18.79 -5.73 -13.04
N PRO A 232 18.14 -6.46 -13.97
CA PRO A 232 18.11 -7.91 -13.94
C PRO A 232 19.56 -8.44 -13.89
N SER A 233 19.81 -9.46 -13.08
CA SER A 233 21.11 -10.13 -13.13
C SER A 233 21.27 -10.74 -14.53
N LYS A 234 22.35 -10.39 -15.23
CA LYS A 234 22.73 -11.10 -16.46
C LYS A 234 22.72 -12.62 -16.16
N PRO A 235 22.13 -13.46 -17.02
CA PRO A 235 22.27 -14.89 -16.87
C PRO A 235 23.77 -15.19 -16.77
N ALA A 236 24.18 -15.94 -15.74
CA ALA A 236 25.56 -16.37 -15.63
C ALA A 236 25.90 -17.09 -16.94
N PRO A 237 27.04 -16.79 -17.58
CA PRO A 237 27.49 -17.57 -18.72
C PRO A 237 27.48 -19.03 -18.26
N THR A 238 26.72 -19.87 -18.94
CA THR A 238 26.68 -21.30 -18.65
C THR A 238 28.12 -21.80 -18.72
N ASP A 239 28.63 -22.34 -17.59
CA ASP A 239 30.00 -22.82 -17.36
C ASP A 239 30.40 -24.01 -18.25
N LYS A 240 30.21 -23.89 -19.57
CA LYS A 240 30.79 -24.80 -20.57
C LYS A 240 32.06 -24.23 -21.23
N ALA A 241 32.43 -22.99 -20.92
CA ALA A 241 33.61 -22.33 -21.51
C ALA A 241 34.76 -22.04 -20.52
N ALA A 242 34.56 -22.25 -19.21
CA ALA A 242 35.54 -21.87 -18.18
C ALA A 242 36.51 -23.00 -17.77
N ALA A 243 36.68 -24.03 -18.61
CA ALA A 243 37.62 -25.12 -18.36
C ALA A 243 39.03 -24.89 -18.95
N ASN A 244 39.29 -23.74 -19.59
CA ASN A 244 40.49 -23.57 -20.42
C ASN A 244 41.42 -22.39 -20.11
N GLU A 245 41.30 -21.72 -18.96
CA GLU A 245 42.31 -20.73 -18.54
C GLU A 245 42.69 -20.95 -17.07
N LEU A 246 43.61 -21.89 -16.87
CA LEU A 246 44.54 -21.96 -15.75
C LEU A 246 45.93 -21.91 -16.37
N ASP A 247 46.64 -20.80 -16.16
CA ASP A 247 48.09 -20.74 -15.90
C ASP A 247 48.61 -19.34 -16.27
N GLU A 248 48.79 -18.50 -15.25
CA GLU A 248 49.97 -17.65 -15.18
C GLU A 248 50.25 -17.36 -13.69
N ILE A 249 51.31 -18.02 -13.23
CA ILE A 249 51.88 -17.93 -11.89
C ILE A 249 52.88 -16.77 -11.95
N ASP A 250 52.65 -15.73 -11.13
CA ASP A 250 53.66 -14.70 -10.86
C ASP A 250 54.19 -14.89 -9.43
N GLU A 251 55.48 -15.18 -9.35
CA GLU A 251 56.24 -15.48 -8.13
C GLU A 251 56.99 -14.24 -7.61
N GLY A 252 57.10 -14.14 -6.28
CA GLY A 252 58.03 -13.24 -5.56
C GLY A 252 57.29 -12.25 -4.64
N GLU A 253 57.56 -12.11 -3.35
CA GLU A 253 58.67 -12.51 -2.48
C GLU A 253 58.23 -12.33 -0.99
N PRO A 254 59.05 -12.52 0.08
CA PRO A 254 58.64 -13.31 1.23
C PRO A 254 58.53 -12.57 2.59
N THR A 255 57.74 -13.18 3.47
CA THR A 255 57.90 -13.32 4.94
C THR A 255 57.91 -12.09 5.87
N THR A 256 56.97 -12.12 6.82
CA THR A 256 57.27 -11.89 8.25
C THR A 256 56.43 -12.87 9.10
N PRO A 257 56.99 -13.54 10.14
CA PRO A 257 56.31 -14.66 10.80
C PRO A 257 55.55 -14.21 12.07
N GLY A 258 54.22 -14.16 11.97
CA GLY A 258 53.33 -13.94 13.11
C GLY A 258 52.49 -15.17 13.43
N LYS A 259 52.81 -15.84 14.54
CA LYS A 259 52.23 -17.09 15.05
C LYS A 259 50.73 -16.99 15.40
N HIS A 260 49.81 -17.10 14.43
CA HIS A 260 48.39 -17.40 14.67
C HIS A 260 47.75 -18.35 13.62
N ALA A 261 48.56 -19.13 12.93
CA ALA A 261 48.10 -20.04 11.88
C ALA A 261 47.92 -21.48 12.39
N ARG A 262 46.82 -21.79 13.08
CA ARG A 262 46.37 -23.19 13.19
C ARG A 262 44.88 -23.44 13.42
N ARG A 263 44.04 -22.40 13.58
CA ARG A 263 42.60 -22.56 13.86
C ARG A 263 41.65 -21.99 12.80
N ASN A 264 42.11 -21.81 11.55
CA ASN A 264 41.30 -21.21 10.48
C ASN A 264 41.23 -22.03 9.17
N LYS A 265 41.76 -23.26 9.14
CA LYS A 265 41.75 -24.09 7.92
C LYS A 265 40.43 -24.87 7.76
N GLU A 266 39.79 -25.32 8.85
CA GLU A 266 38.51 -26.03 8.78
C GLU A 266 37.30 -25.13 8.45
N ASN A 267 37.38 -23.81 8.69
CA ASN A 267 36.30 -22.88 8.37
C ASN A 267 36.37 -22.31 6.93
N ARG A 268 37.42 -22.63 6.16
CA ARG A 268 37.56 -22.20 4.76
C ARG A 268 36.91 -23.17 3.77
N GLU A 269 36.79 -24.45 4.11
CA GLU A 269 36.18 -25.45 3.21
C GLU A 269 34.64 -25.54 3.34
N ALA A 270 34.07 -25.03 4.45
CA ALA A 270 32.61 -24.92 4.63
C ALA A 270 31.99 -23.66 3.96
N LYS A 271 32.80 -22.77 3.36
CA LYS A 271 32.32 -21.65 2.53
C LYS A 271 32.11 -22.05 1.05
N LYS A 272 31.97 -23.35 0.76
CA LYS A 272 31.54 -23.85 -0.55
C LYS A 272 30.15 -23.30 -0.90
N ALA A 273 30.13 -22.46 -1.93
CA ALA A 273 29.00 -22.12 -2.81
C ALA A 273 27.66 -21.73 -2.13
N LYS A 274 27.62 -20.61 -1.39
CA LYS A 274 26.33 -19.91 -1.22
C LYS A 274 25.87 -19.45 -2.61
N LYS A 275 24.90 -20.17 -3.20
CA LYS A 275 24.27 -19.84 -4.49
C LYS A 275 23.91 -18.35 -4.48
N LYS A 276 24.52 -17.56 -5.37
CA LYS A 276 24.21 -16.13 -5.52
C LYS A 276 22.70 -16.03 -5.82
N ARG A 277 21.92 -15.44 -4.91
CA ARG A 277 20.48 -15.23 -5.12
C ARG A 277 20.32 -14.37 -6.37
N LYS A 278 19.55 -14.84 -7.36
CA LYS A 278 19.20 -14.05 -8.54
C LYS A 278 18.54 -12.75 -8.04
N ARG A 279 19.04 -11.61 -8.50
CA ARG A 279 18.47 -10.31 -8.15
C ARG A 279 17.18 -10.13 -8.93
N THR A 280 16.09 -9.86 -8.23
CA THR A 280 14.82 -9.45 -8.86
C THR A 280 15.04 -8.11 -9.56
N PRO A 281 14.60 -7.95 -10.82
CA PRO A 281 14.67 -6.67 -11.51
C PRO A 281 13.81 -5.62 -10.80
N GLY A 282 14.27 -4.38 -10.87
CA GLY A 282 13.60 -3.24 -10.29
C GLY A 282 12.42 -2.79 -11.13
N THR A 283 11.53 -2.02 -10.51
CA THR A 283 10.31 -1.52 -11.17
C THR A 283 10.63 -0.73 -12.44
N LEU A 284 11.67 0.10 -12.44
CA LEU A 284 12.04 0.90 -13.60
C LEU A 284 12.56 0.04 -14.76
N SER A 285 13.35 -1.00 -14.46
CA SER A 285 13.82 -1.92 -15.49
C SER A 285 12.65 -2.63 -16.15
N LEU A 286 11.70 -3.12 -15.36
CA LEU A 286 10.51 -3.81 -15.86
C LEU A 286 9.62 -2.87 -16.70
N LEU A 287 9.43 -1.63 -16.26
CA LEU A 287 8.72 -0.61 -17.04
C LEU A 287 9.45 -0.31 -18.35
N SER A 288 10.77 -0.12 -18.32
CA SER A 288 11.58 0.14 -19.52
C SER A 288 11.46 -1.00 -20.54
N ASP A 289 11.50 -2.26 -20.07
CA ASP A 289 11.32 -3.43 -20.93
C ASP A 289 9.91 -3.50 -21.52
N ALA A 290 8.88 -3.15 -20.73
CA ALA A 290 7.51 -3.05 -21.22
C ALA A 290 7.36 -1.96 -22.29
N CYS A 291 7.86 -0.74 -22.05
CA CYS A 291 7.83 0.36 -23.03
C CYS A 291 8.58 0.00 -24.31
N ARG A 292 9.74 -0.64 -24.23
CA ARG A 292 10.48 -1.14 -25.40
C ARG A 292 9.69 -2.19 -26.17
N THR A 293 8.96 -3.04 -25.47
CA THR A 293 8.11 -4.05 -26.10
C THR A 293 6.97 -3.38 -26.86
N THR A 294 6.28 -2.41 -26.26
CA THR A 294 5.26 -1.60 -26.94
C THR A 294 5.84 -0.87 -28.16
N ALA A 295 7.01 -0.25 -28.03
CA ALA A 295 7.68 0.44 -29.12
C ALA A 295 8.03 -0.50 -30.28
N ARG A 296 8.47 -1.74 -30.00
CA ARG A 296 8.71 -2.75 -31.06
C ARG A 296 7.43 -3.20 -31.76
N ILE A 297 6.35 -3.40 -31.00
CA ILE A 297 5.04 -3.76 -31.56
C ILE A 297 4.56 -2.65 -32.48
N LEU A 298 4.68 -1.39 -32.05
CA LEU A 298 4.32 -0.24 -32.84
C LEU A 298 5.23 -0.06 -34.06
N ALA A 299 6.54 -0.23 -33.91
CA ALA A 299 7.47 -0.15 -35.02
C ALA A 299 7.21 -1.23 -36.09
N ALA A 300 6.73 -2.40 -35.69
CA ALA A 300 6.38 -3.48 -36.60
C ALA A 300 5.14 -3.16 -37.46
N THR A 301 4.32 -2.17 -37.11
CA THR A 301 3.20 -1.74 -37.96
C THR A 301 3.63 -0.86 -39.13
N GLY A 302 4.83 -0.25 -39.07
CA GLY A 302 5.29 0.75 -40.03
C GLY A 302 4.58 2.11 -39.95
N LEU A 303 3.56 2.25 -39.08
CA LEU A 303 2.71 3.44 -38.97
C LEU A 303 3.02 4.22 -37.70
N PHE A 304 4.19 4.84 -37.66
CA PHE A 304 4.65 5.60 -36.50
C PHE A 304 5.55 6.77 -36.91
N LEU A 305 5.58 7.79 -36.05
CA LEU A 305 6.52 8.90 -36.09
C LEU A 305 7.64 8.66 -35.08
N VAL A 306 8.88 8.92 -35.48
CA VAL A 306 10.01 9.02 -34.55
C VAL A 306 10.39 10.47 -34.38
N VAL A 307 10.20 10.99 -33.18
CA VAL A 307 10.64 12.34 -32.80
C VAL A 307 11.96 12.21 -32.06
N TYR A 308 13.02 12.76 -32.64
CA TYR A 308 14.31 12.92 -31.98
C TYR A 308 14.39 14.30 -31.37
N ASP A 309 14.66 14.37 -30.07
CA ASP A 309 14.86 15.64 -29.38
C ASP A 309 16.10 15.58 -28.48
N ASN A 310 16.81 16.69 -28.40
CA ASN A 310 17.91 16.86 -27.46
C ASN A 310 17.31 17.37 -26.14
N ILE A 311 17.10 16.44 -25.21
CA ILE A 311 16.65 16.82 -23.88
C ILE A 311 17.86 17.34 -23.10
N ASN A 312 17.89 18.65 -22.93
CA ASN A 312 18.75 19.31 -21.96
C ASN A 312 18.01 19.38 -20.63
N MET A 313 18.31 18.46 -19.71
CA MET A 313 17.78 18.49 -18.35
C MET A 313 18.70 19.33 -17.46
N MET A 314 18.23 20.51 -17.05
CA MET A 314 18.90 21.27 -16.01
C MET A 314 18.42 20.79 -14.64
N VAL A 315 19.24 19.98 -13.96
CA VAL A 315 18.97 19.58 -12.58
C VAL A 315 19.39 20.72 -11.66
N ARG A 316 18.43 21.55 -11.30
CA ARG A 316 18.61 22.59 -10.27
C ARG A 316 18.76 21.90 -8.92
N ILE A 317 19.91 22.07 -8.29
CA ILE A 317 20.14 21.51 -6.95
C ILE A 317 19.44 22.45 -5.97
N ALA A 318 18.32 22.00 -5.39
CA ALA A 318 17.51 22.81 -4.48
C ALA A 318 18.22 23.11 -3.14
N GLU A 319 19.14 22.25 -2.72
CA GLU A 319 20.01 22.50 -1.56
C GLU A 319 21.29 23.18 -2.03
N GLN A 320 21.49 24.43 -1.62
CA GLN A 320 22.75 25.16 -1.83
C GLN A 320 23.84 24.57 -0.94
N ILE A 321 24.32 23.37 -1.29
CA ILE A 321 25.57 22.85 -0.76
C ILE A 321 26.66 23.77 -1.33
N LEU A 322 27.31 24.56 -0.46
CA LEU A 322 28.42 25.44 -0.85
C LEU A 322 29.39 24.68 -1.77
N GLY A 323 29.53 25.16 -3.01
CA GLY A 323 30.46 24.60 -4.00
C GLY A 323 29.87 23.68 -5.07
N ARG A 324 28.57 23.30 -5.03
CA ARG A 324 27.94 22.56 -6.14
C ARG A 324 27.19 23.48 -7.10
N LYS A 325 27.61 23.48 -8.38
CA LYS A 325 26.90 24.15 -9.47
C LYS A 325 25.75 23.27 -9.96
N ASN A 326 24.74 23.89 -10.58
CA ASN A 326 23.71 23.17 -11.32
C ASN A 326 24.36 22.19 -12.30
N THR A 327 23.82 20.98 -12.39
CA THR A 327 24.29 19.99 -13.35
C THR A 327 23.34 20.00 -14.53
N GLN A 328 23.89 20.23 -15.71
CA GLN A 328 23.16 20.07 -16.95
C GLN A 328 23.43 18.66 -17.46
N GLU A 329 22.39 17.84 -17.53
CA GLU A 329 22.45 16.55 -18.19
C GLU A 329 21.88 16.70 -19.60
N ASN A 330 22.73 16.49 -20.60
CA ASN A 330 22.32 16.47 -22.00
C ASN A 330 22.07 15.02 -22.39
N GLY A 331 20.89 14.74 -22.92
CA GLY A 331 20.54 13.43 -23.44
C GLY A 331 19.79 13.56 -24.76
N THR A 332 19.93 12.55 -25.61
CA THR A 332 19.07 12.40 -26.78
C THR A 332 17.88 11.54 -26.39
N CYS A 333 16.68 12.03 -26.62
CA CYS A 333 15.45 11.27 -26.49
C CYS A 333 14.92 10.93 -27.89
N ALA A 334 14.49 9.70 -28.06
CA ALA A 334 13.74 9.27 -29.23
C ALA A 334 12.36 8.81 -28.75
N THR A 335 11.31 9.49 -29.19
CA THR A 335 9.93 9.15 -28.88
C THR A 335 9.30 8.53 -30.11
N VAL A 336 8.70 7.35 -29.94
CA VAL A 336 7.90 6.69 -30.97
C VAL A 336 6.44 6.98 -30.69
N VAL A 337 5.74 7.60 -31.64
CA VAL A 337 4.33 7.99 -31.54
C VAL A 337 3.54 7.27 -32.63
N PRO A 338 2.41 6.62 -32.32
CA PRO A 338 1.55 6.03 -33.35
C PRO A 338 0.95 7.15 -34.22
N LEU A 339 0.91 6.95 -35.53
CA LEU A 339 0.19 7.87 -36.42
C LEU A 339 -1.32 7.67 -36.27
N HIS A 340 -2.06 8.75 -36.10
CA HIS A 340 -3.52 8.71 -35.95
C HIS A 340 -4.19 8.55 -37.31
N ASP A 341 -5.03 7.52 -37.48
CA ASP A 341 -5.77 7.20 -38.70
C ASP A 341 -4.95 7.07 -39.99
N ALA A 342 -3.62 6.93 -39.89
CA ALA A 342 -2.75 6.75 -41.05
C ALA A 342 -2.81 5.32 -41.59
N LYS A 343 -2.70 5.20 -42.90
CA LYS A 343 -2.58 3.93 -43.61
C LYS A 343 -1.23 3.84 -44.32
N PRO A 344 -0.77 2.63 -44.69
CA PRO A 344 0.50 2.47 -45.39
C PRO A 344 0.55 3.23 -46.72
N GLU A 345 -0.61 3.39 -47.38
CA GLU A 345 -0.72 4.15 -48.63
C GLU A 345 -0.47 5.65 -48.42
N ASP A 346 -0.72 6.18 -47.22
CA ASP A 346 -0.50 7.60 -46.90
C ASP A 346 0.99 7.93 -46.66
N LEU A 347 1.87 6.92 -46.62
CA LEU A 347 3.31 7.07 -46.36
C LEU A 347 4.17 6.87 -47.61
N LEU A 348 3.56 6.91 -48.80
CA LEU A 348 4.29 6.78 -50.05
C LEU A 348 5.16 8.01 -50.31
N ALA A 349 6.47 7.80 -50.42
CA ALA A 349 7.42 8.87 -50.74
C ALA A 349 7.11 9.53 -52.10
N MET A 350 6.50 8.79 -53.03
CA MET A 350 6.09 9.31 -54.33
C MET A 350 5.06 10.44 -54.20
N ASP A 351 4.08 10.30 -53.32
CA ASP A 351 3.05 11.33 -53.13
C ASP A 351 3.66 12.60 -52.54
N LEU A 352 4.68 12.46 -51.67
CA LEU A 352 5.44 13.58 -51.15
C LEU A 352 6.28 14.26 -52.23
N ASP A 353 7.02 13.50 -53.04
CA ASP A 353 7.85 14.02 -54.13
C ASP A 353 6.99 14.71 -55.20
N GLU A 354 5.84 14.12 -55.55
CA GLU A 354 4.87 14.68 -56.47
C GLU A 354 4.24 15.96 -55.91
N SER A 355 3.91 15.97 -54.61
CA SER A 355 3.41 17.17 -53.92
C SER A 355 4.46 18.30 -53.91
N ILE A 356 5.73 17.99 -53.65
CA ILE A 356 6.83 18.96 -53.69
C ILE A 356 7.06 19.47 -55.12
N ALA A 357 7.02 18.60 -56.13
CA ALA A 357 7.22 18.96 -57.53
C ALA A 357 6.07 19.82 -58.08
N ASN A 358 4.84 19.58 -57.62
CA ASN A 358 3.65 20.31 -58.03
C ASN A 358 3.31 21.49 -57.10
N ALA A 359 4.05 21.69 -56.02
CA ALA A 359 3.85 22.81 -55.10
C ALA A 359 4.03 24.13 -55.86
N ALA A 360 3.07 25.05 -55.70
CA ALA A 360 3.20 26.39 -56.26
C ALA A 360 4.43 27.09 -55.66
N PRO A 361 5.11 27.99 -56.40
CA PRO A 361 6.19 28.79 -55.85
C PRO A 361 5.69 29.54 -54.62
N LEU A 362 6.37 29.38 -53.48
CA LEU A 362 6.06 30.13 -52.26
C LEU A 362 6.10 31.62 -52.55
N SER A 363 4.95 32.28 -52.46
CA SER A 363 4.86 33.72 -52.54
C SER A 363 4.92 34.34 -51.14
N ILE A 364 5.20 35.64 -51.06
CA ILE A 364 5.15 36.37 -49.80
C ILE A 364 3.70 36.40 -49.25
N GLU A 365 2.71 36.29 -50.12
CA GLU A 365 1.29 36.26 -49.72
C GLU A 365 0.90 34.94 -49.04
N ASP A 366 1.66 33.85 -49.24
CA ASP A 366 1.43 32.55 -48.59
C ASP A 366 1.92 32.50 -47.14
N LEU A 367 2.66 33.52 -46.68
CA LEU A 367 3.14 33.62 -45.31
C LEU A 367 2.05 34.26 -44.43
N GLU A 368 1.38 33.45 -43.62
CA GLU A 368 0.47 33.93 -42.58
C GLU A 368 1.25 34.57 -41.43
N PHE A 369 1.54 35.87 -41.56
CA PHE A 369 2.10 36.66 -40.46
C PHE A 369 1.00 37.23 -39.58
N THR A 370 1.23 37.24 -38.27
CA THR A 370 0.51 38.20 -37.43
C THR A 370 0.96 39.63 -37.74
N GLU A 371 0.12 40.63 -37.47
CA GLU A 371 0.40 42.05 -37.75
C GLU A 371 1.76 42.51 -37.18
N ALA A 372 2.12 42.00 -36.00
CA ALA A 372 3.40 42.29 -35.34
C ALA A 372 4.62 41.62 -36.01
N GLU A 373 4.46 40.40 -36.51
CA GLU A 373 5.52 39.67 -37.21
C GLU A 373 5.79 40.29 -38.58
N GLY A 374 4.74 40.68 -39.32
CA GLY A 374 4.86 41.35 -40.60
C GLY A 374 5.66 42.66 -40.51
N HIS A 375 5.44 43.45 -39.45
CA HIS A 375 6.21 44.68 -39.20
C HIS A 375 7.70 44.43 -38.90
N SER A 376 8.03 43.26 -38.36
CA SER A 376 9.40 42.88 -38.02
C SER A 376 10.13 42.30 -39.24
N PHE A 377 9.41 41.57 -40.10
CA PHE A 377 9.95 40.90 -41.27
C PHE A 377 10.23 41.86 -42.45
N VAL A 378 9.42 42.90 -42.61
CA VAL A 378 9.54 43.88 -43.72
C VAL A 378 10.62 44.96 -43.46
N LYS A 379 11.20 45.02 -42.26
CA LYS A 379 12.16 46.07 -41.85
C LYS A 379 13.65 45.71 -41.97
N THR A 380 13.98 44.51 -42.44
CA THR A 380 15.32 44.11 -42.87
C THR A 380 15.36 44.00 -44.38
#